data_AF-A0A969GGK2-F1
#
_entry.id   AF-A0A969GGK2-F1
#
_cell.length_a   1.000
_cell.length_b   1.000
_cell.length_c   1.000
_cell.angle_alpha   90.00
_cell.angle_beta   90.00
_cell.angle_gamma   90.00
#
_symmetry.space_group_name_H-M   'P 1'
#
loop_
_entity.id
_entity.type
_entity.pdbx_description
1 polymer ?
#
loop_
_entity_poly.entity_id
_entity_poly.type
_entity_poly.pdbx_seq_one_letter_code
_entity_poly.pdbx_strand_id
1 'polypeptide(L)' 'MPASRRTRRPNIILLGIDSLRRDHMSCYGYHRQTTPHIDRFAQEAALFEQTISAHIPTTSAYASMLTG' A
#
# COMPACT_ATOMS: atom_id res chain seq x y z
N MET A 1 -30.97 30.81 0.01
CA MET A 1 -30.50 29.63 -0.73
C MET A 1 -29.39 28.95 0.07
N PRO A 2 -29.56 27.74 0.61
CA PRO A 2 -28.48 27.07 1.31
C PRO A 2 -27.42 26.61 0.30
N ALA A 3 -26.16 26.97 0.54
CA ALA A 3 -25.04 26.61 -0.33
C ALA A 3 -24.85 25.08 -0.35
N SER A 4 -24.73 24.49 -1.55
CA SER A 4 -24.48 23.05 -1.69
C SER A 4 -23.17 22.68 -1.00
N ARG A 5 -23.21 21.73 -0.06
CA ARG A 5 -22.02 21.23 0.63
C ARG A 5 -21.18 20.43 -0.36
N ARG A 6 -20.20 21.07 -1.01
CA ARG A 6 -19.16 20.37 -1.79
C ARG A 6 -18.47 19.38 -0.85
N THR A 7 -18.78 18.09 -0.99
CA THR A 7 -18.03 17.03 -0.33
C THR A 7 -16.59 17.13 -0.83
N ARG A 8 -15.67 17.51 0.06
CA ARG A 8 -14.26 17.55 -0.28
C ARG A 8 -13.84 16.14 -0.67
N ARG A 9 -13.28 15.99 -1.87
CA ARG A 9 -12.69 14.73 -2.31
C ARG A 9 -11.49 14.43 -1.40
N PRO A 10 -11.26 13.17 -1.01
CA PRO A 10 -10.07 12.81 -0.26
C PRO A 10 -8.83 13.03 -1.13
N ASN A 11 -7.72 13.37 -0.49
CA ASN A 11 -6.42 13.28 -1.13
C ASN A 11 -5.99 11.81 -1.15
N ILE A 12 -5.33 11.38 -2.24
CA ILE A 12 -4.84 10.01 -2.39
C ILE A 12 -3.32 10.07 -2.52
N ILE A 13 -2.62 9.27 -1.73
CA ILE A 13 -1.17 9.09 -1.80
C ILE A 13 -0.92 7.61 -2.10
N LEU A 14 -0.24 7.33 -3.21
CA LEU A 14 0.20 5.99 -3.57
C LEU A 14 1.71 5.88 -3.27
N LEU A 15 2.06 5.06 -2.29
CA LEU A 15 3.46 4.78 -1.94
C LEU A 15 3.90 3.46 -2.60
N GLY A 16 4.77 3.57 -3.61
CA GLY A 16 5.40 2.42 -4.26
C GLY A 16 6.79 2.14 -3.68
N ILE A 17 7.10 0.87 -3.41
CA ILE A 17 8.41 0.43 -2.94
C ILE A 17 8.91 -0.66 -3.90
N ASP A 18 10.11 -0.49 -4.44
CA ASP A 18 10.69 -1.47 -5.37
C ASP A 18 11.36 -2.63 -4.63
N SER A 19 11.26 -3.83 -5.20
CA SER A 19 11.93 -5.04 -4.72
C SER A 19 11.60 -5.45 -3.27
N LEU A 20 10.48 -4.96 -2.70
CA LEU A 20 10.05 -5.30 -1.35
C LEU A 20 9.38 -6.68 -1.30
N ARG A 21 9.82 -7.53 -0.36
CA ARG A 21 9.21 -8.84 -0.12
C ARG A 21 8.41 -8.84 1.18
N ARG A 22 7.19 -9.38 1.10
CA ARG A 22 6.26 -9.55 2.23
C ARG A 22 6.92 -10.25 3.43
N ASP A 23 7.63 -11.34 3.18
CA ASP A 23 8.22 -12.20 4.22
C ASP A 23 9.39 -11.55 4.98
N HIS A 24 9.80 -10.34 4.61
CA HIS A 24 10.85 -9.57 5.28
C HIS A 24 10.31 -8.33 6.01
N MET A 25 8.99 -8.20 6.16
CA MET A 25 8.36 -7.09 6.89
C MET A 25 7.78 -7.59 8.22
N SER A 26 8.02 -6.86 9.30
CA SER A 26 7.56 -7.25 10.64
C SER A 26 6.04 -7.27 10.78
N CYS A 27 5.31 -6.43 10.05
CA CYS A 27 3.85 -6.46 10.00
C CYS A 27 3.26 -7.77 9.45
N TYR A 28 4.06 -8.58 8.74
CA TYR A 28 3.67 -9.90 8.25
C TYR A 28 4.29 -11.06 9.06
N GLY A 29 4.88 -10.77 10.23
CA GLY A 29 5.44 -11.78 11.13
C GLY A 29 6.93 -12.08 10.93
N TYR A 30 7.67 -11.23 10.22
CA TYR A 30 9.13 -11.36 10.15
C TYR A 30 9.76 -11.19 11.54
N HIS A 31 10.79 -11.99 11.86
CA HIS A 31 11.36 -12.07 13.22
C HIS A 31 12.10 -10.80 13.65
N ARG A 32 12.56 -9.98 12.70
CA ARG A 32 13.19 -8.69 12.97
C ARG A 32 12.18 -7.58 12.75
N GLN A 33 12.21 -6.54 13.60
CA GLN A 33 11.42 -5.33 13.43
C GLN A 33 11.98 -4.46 12.29
N THR A 34 11.72 -4.83 11.04
CA THR A 34 12.24 -4.14 9.85
C THR A 34 11.38 -2.98 9.41
N THR A 35 10.11 -2.94 9.79
CA THR A 35 9.13 -1.97 9.27
C THR A 35 8.33 -1.24 10.37
N PRO A 36 8.95 -0.72 11.44
CA PRO A 36 8.22 -0.22 12.62
C PRO A 36 7.17 0.86 12.33
N HIS A 37 7.37 1.70 11.30
CA HIS A 37 6.41 2.72 10.89
C HIS A 37 5.22 2.13 10.11
N ILE A 38 5.46 1.14 9.24
CA ILE A 38 4.40 0.45 8.51
C ILE A 38 3.61 -0.44 9.46
N ASP A 39 4.27 -1.07 10.43
CA ASP A 39 3.61 -1.88 11.46
C ASP A 39 2.60 -1.05 12.25
N ARG A 40 2.99 0.16 12.68
CA ARG A 40 2.08 1.08 13.36
C ARG A 40 0.91 1.49 12.46
N PHE A 41 1.19 1.82 11.21
CA PHE A 41 0.15 2.19 10.25
C PHE A 41 -0.84 1.05 9.98
N ALA A 42 -0.35 -0.20 9.91
CA ALA A 42 -1.16 -1.38 9.69
C ALA A 42 -2.17 -1.65 10.82
N GLN A 43 -1.94 -1.15 12.05
CA GLN A 43 -2.88 -1.29 13.17
C GLN A 43 -4.19 -0.50 12.95
N GLU A 44 -4.16 0.53 12.11
CA GLU A 44 -5.31 1.41 11.84
C GLU A 44 -5.77 1.31 10.37
N ALA A 45 -5.18 0.41 9.59
CA ALA A 45 -5.43 0.24 8.16
C ALA A 45 -5.93 -1.17 7.83
N ALA A 46 -6.47 -1.34 6.63
CA ALA A 46 -6.71 -2.66 6.07
C ALA A 46 -5.39 -3.26 5.56
N LEU A 47 -4.93 -4.36 6.17
CA LEU A 47 -3.75 -5.09 5.75
C LEU A 47 -4.15 -6.25 4.83
N PHE A 48 -3.62 -6.27 3.61
CA PHE A 48 -3.85 -7.37 2.67
C PHE A 48 -2.71 -8.38 2.76
N GLU A 49 -3.01 -9.57 3.27
CA GLU A 49 -1.99 -10.59 3.47
C GLU A 49 -1.61 -11.31 2.17
N GLN A 50 -2.56 -11.54 1.26
CA GLN A 50 -2.35 -12.39 0.08
C GLN A 50 -2.21 -11.60 -1.23
N THR A 51 -1.59 -10.42 -1.18
CA THR A 51 -1.30 -9.63 -2.38
C THR A 51 -0.09 -10.17 -3.13
N ILE A 52 -0.23 -10.39 -4.43
CA ILE A 52 0.83 -10.85 -5.33
C ILE A 52 1.08 -9.81 -6.43
N SER A 53 2.32 -9.71 -6.90
CA SER A 53 2.63 -8.87 -8.06
C SER A 53 2.09 -9.52 -9.33
N ALA A 54 1.45 -8.73 -10.19
CA ALA A 54 0.97 -9.19 -11.49
C ALA A 54 2.11 -9.60 -12.45
N HIS A 55 3.31 -9.03 -12.26
CA HIS A 55 4.49 -9.34 -13.06
C HIS A 55 5.78 -9.18 -12.24
N ILE A 56 6.87 -9.86 -12.62
CA ILE A 56 8.14 -9.84 -11.86
C ILE A 56 8.95 -8.54 -12.11
N PRO A 57 9.19 -8.09 -13.35
CA PRO A 57 9.87 -6.84 -13.63
C PRO A 57 9.05 -5.62 -13.19
N THR A 58 9.75 -4.68 -12.55
CA THR A 58 9.19 -3.43 -12.00
C THR A 58 8.33 -2.68 -13.01
N THR A 59 8.83 -2.44 -14.23
CA THR A 59 8.12 -1.65 -15.26
C THR A 59 6.75 -2.23 -15.59
N SER A 60 6.69 -3.53 -15.86
CA SER A 60 5.43 -4.22 -16.17
C SER A 60 4.47 -4.29 -14.98
N ALA A 61 4.99 -4.50 -13.76
CA ALA A 61 4.15 -4.55 -12.55
C ALA A 61 3.48 -3.19 -12.29
N TYR A 62 4.24 -2.09 -12.38
CA TYR A 62 3.68 -0.74 -12.24
C TYR A 62 2.77 -0.37 -13.40
N ALA A 63 3.07 -0.80 -14.64
CA ALA A 63 2.18 -0.59 -15.77
C ALA A 63 0.80 -1.21 -15.48
N SER A 64 0.74 -2.49 -15.09
CA SER A 64 -0.51 -3.15 -14.71
C SER A 64 -1.23 -2.46 -13.55
N MET A 65 -0.52 -1.97 -12.53
CA MET A 65 -1.16 -1.24 -11.42
C MET A 65 -1.81 0.08 -11.86
N LEU A 66 -1.22 0.77 -12.83
CA LEU A 66 -1.68 2.10 -13.26
C LEU A 66 -2.74 2.03 -14.38
N THR A 67 -2.73 0.98 -15.19
CA THR A 67 -3.70 0.80 -16.29
C THR A 67 -4.89 -0.07 -15.92
N GLY A 68 -4.78 -0.89 -14.87
CA GLY A 68 -5.66 -2.05 -14.66
C GLY A 68 -5.42 -3.12 -15.70
#